data_AF-A0A6I6W706-F1
#
_entry.id   AF-A0A6I6W706-F1
#
_cell.length_a   1.000
_cell.length_b   1.000
_cell.length_c   1.000
_cell.angle_alpha   90.00
_cell.angle_beta   90.00
_cell.angle_gamma   90.00
#
_symmetry.space_group_name_H-M   'P 1'
#
loop_
_entity.id
_entity.type
_entity.pdbx_description
1 polymer ?
#
loop_
_entity_poly.entity_id
_entity_poly.type
_entity_poly.pdbx_seq_one_letter_code
_entity_poly.pdbx_strand_id
1 'polypeptide(L)'
;MLIDEEFTLKKREIFLAFMRTGNLARAAAELQTSNVSVHRAIHSLENALRCPLFKVAMQVNDIFTLLSMVSSGVGYALLPGRIAAVYENRVKLIPLQPRYRLQQQIGVVFLKAKERDPNLLALLAECRMYANRQA
;
A
#
# COMPACT_ATOMS: atom_id res chain seq x y z
N MET A 1 -19.65 19.12 5.69
CA MET A 1 -18.80 18.47 4.66
C MET A 1 -19.69 18.25 3.44
N LEU A 2 -19.59 19.12 2.43
CA LEU A 2 -20.34 18.98 1.19
C LEU A 2 -19.67 17.86 0.39
N ILE A 3 -20.32 16.70 0.30
CA ILE A 3 -19.90 15.67 -0.66
C ILE A 3 -20.36 16.20 -2.02
N ASP A 4 -19.42 16.44 -2.92
CA ASP A 4 -19.69 16.84 -4.31
C ASP A 4 -20.75 15.90 -4.91
N GLU A 5 -21.81 16.43 -5.51
CA GLU A 5 -22.88 15.63 -6.12
C GLU A 5 -22.37 14.74 -7.26
N GLU A 6 -21.23 15.09 -7.85
CA GLU A 6 -20.55 14.21 -8.80
C GLU A 6 -20.01 12.94 -8.14
N PHE A 7 -19.84 12.89 -6.83
CA PHE A 7 -19.27 11.76 -6.12
C PHE A 7 -20.37 10.75 -5.70
N THR A 8 -20.70 9.82 -6.60
CA THR A 8 -21.79 8.84 -6.38
C THR A 8 -21.29 7.48 -5.92
N LEU A 9 -22.14 6.73 -5.18
CA LEU A 9 -21.87 5.34 -4.79
C LEU A 9 -21.58 4.46 -6.02
N LYS A 10 -22.28 4.68 -7.12
CA LYS A 10 -22.08 3.95 -8.37
C LYS A 10 -20.67 4.16 -8.94
N LYS A 11 -20.12 5.38 -8.89
CA LYS A 11 -18.74 5.64 -9.32
C LYS A 11 -17.72 4.92 -8.42
N ARG A 12 -17.97 4.85 -7.11
CA ARG A 12 -17.14 4.05 -6.18
C ARG A 12 -17.21 2.56 -6.48
N GLU A 13 -18.39 2.01 -6.74
CA GLU A 13 -18.57 0.59 -7.09
C GLU A 13 -17.84 0.23 -8.38
N ILE A 14 -17.98 1.09 -9.41
CA ILE A 14 -17.26 0.93 -10.69
C ILE A 14 -15.75 0.94 -10.46
N PHE A 15 -15.25 1.89 -9.70
CA PHE A 15 -13.83 1.97 -9.35
C PHE A 15 -13.35 0.71 -8.62
N LEU A 16 -14.11 0.22 -7.63
CA LEU A 16 -13.76 -0.99 -6.88
C LEU A 16 -13.77 -2.25 -7.75
N ALA A 17 -14.73 -2.40 -8.68
CA ALA A 17 -14.75 -3.51 -9.63
C ALA A 17 -13.54 -3.45 -10.57
N PHE A 18 -13.18 -2.27 -11.05
CA PHE A 18 -11.96 -2.09 -11.83
C PHE A 18 -10.70 -2.47 -11.04
N MET A 19 -10.58 -2.02 -9.78
CA MET A 19 -9.45 -2.35 -8.92
C MET A 19 -9.33 -3.85 -8.61
N ARG A 20 -10.46 -4.58 -8.52
CA ARG A 20 -10.46 -6.04 -8.34
C ARG A 20 -10.02 -6.80 -9.58
N THR A 21 -10.47 -6.35 -10.75
CA THR A 21 -10.31 -7.08 -12.02
C THR A 21 -9.06 -6.68 -12.80
N GLY A 22 -8.54 -5.47 -12.55
CA GLY A 22 -7.43 -4.85 -13.27
C GLY A 22 -7.72 -4.58 -14.75
N ASN A 23 -8.98 -4.72 -15.20
CA ASN A 23 -9.33 -4.71 -16.62
C ASN A 23 -10.73 -4.16 -16.85
N LEU A 24 -10.86 -3.17 -17.77
CA LEU A 24 -12.13 -2.51 -18.07
C LEU A 24 -13.21 -3.48 -18.57
N ALA A 25 -12.85 -4.46 -19.40
CA ALA A 25 -13.80 -5.43 -19.95
C ALA A 25 -14.31 -6.40 -18.89
N ARG A 26 -13.43 -6.85 -18.00
CA ARG A 26 -13.82 -7.71 -16.87
C ARG A 26 -14.71 -6.96 -15.87
N ALA A 27 -14.36 -5.72 -15.54
CA ALA A 27 -15.18 -4.86 -14.68
C ALA A 27 -16.56 -4.57 -15.29
N ALA A 28 -16.61 -4.32 -16.60
CA ALA A 28 -17.86 -4.09 -17.31
C ALA A 28 -18.78 -5.32 -17.31
N ALA A 29 -18.21 -6.51 -17.54
CA ALA A 29 -18.94 -7.77 -17.46
C ALA A 29 -19.47 -8.04 -16.04
N GLU A 30 -18.66 -7.81 -15.00
CA GLU A 30 -19.05 -7.97 -13.59
C GLU A 30 -20.23 -7.06 -13.23
N LEU A 31 -20.22 -5.82 -13.72
CA LEU A 31 -21.23 -4.81 -13.42
C LEU A 31 -22.39 -4.78 -14.43
N GLN A 32 -22.44 -5.73 -15.37
CA GLN A 32 -23.43 -5.78 -16.45
C GLN A 32 -23.58 -4.43 -17.17
N THR A 33 -22.44 -3.81 -17.51
CA THR A 33 -22.37 -2.51 -18.19
C THR A 33 -21.38 -2.54 -19.35
N SER A 34 -21.14 -1.39 -20.00
CA SER A 34 -20.21 -1.27 -21.13
C SER A 34 -18.84 -0.74 -20.70
N ASN A 35 -17.78 -1.12 -21.41
CA ASN A 35 -16.41 -0.63 -21.18
C ASN A 35 -16.34 0.90 -21.19
N VAL A 36 -17.10 1.56 -22.08
CA VAL A 36 -17.19 3.02 -22.18
C VAL A 36 -17.78 3.63 -20.91
N SER A 37 -18.79 2.99 -20.31
CA SER A 37 -19.39 3.44 -19.06
C SER A 37 -18.42 3.34 -17.89
N VAL A 38 -17.68 2.24 -17.81
CA VAL A 38 -16.61 2.06 -16.80
C VAL A 38 -15.55 3.14 -16.95
N HIS A 39 -15.04 3.35 -18.17
CA HIS A 39 -14.04 4.37 -18.46
C HIS A 39 -14.52 5.78 -18.08
N ARG A 40 -15.73 6.17 -18.51
CA ARG A 40 -16.30 7.49 -18.20
C ARG A 40 -16.52 7.70 -16.71
N ALA A 41 -16.96 6.67 -15.98
CA ALA A 41 -17.15 6.77 -14.54
C ALA A 41 -15.82 6.98 -13.80
N ILE A 42 -14.75 6.27 -14.20
CA ILE A 42 -13.40 6.48 -13.67
C ILE A 42 -12.90 7.89 -13.97
N HIS A 43 -12.98 8.34 -15.23
CA HIS A 43 -12.54 9.68 -15.62
C HIS A 43 -13.32 10.78 -14.91
N SER A 44 -14.64 10.61 -14.77
CA SER A 44 -15.48 11.55 -14.02
C SER A 44 -15.14 11.55 -12.53
N LEU A 45 -14.75 10.40 -11.97
CA LEU A 45 -14.28 10.30 -10.58
C LEU A 45 -12.93 11.02 -10.40
N GLU A 46 -12.00 10.89 -11.34
CA GLU A 46 -10.74 11.65 -11.34
C GLU A 46 -10.98 13.16 -11.42
N ASN A 47 -11.92 13.60 -12.25
CA ASN A 47 -12.30 15.01 -12.36
C ASN A 47 -12.90 15.55 -11.05
N ALA A 48 -13.84 14.81 -10.44
CA ALA A 48 -14.48 15.21 -9.18
C ALA A 48 -13.44 15.27 -8.03
N LEU A 49 -12.50 14.33 -7.99
CA LEU A 49 -11.43 14.31 -7.00
C LEU A 49 -10.27 15.27 -7.31
N ARG A 50 -10.24 15.83 -8.53
CA ARG A 50 -9.13 16.64 -9.07
C ARG A 50 -7.77 15.97 -8.92
N CYS A 51 -7.74 14.64 -9.00
CA CYS A 51 -6.52 13.86 -8.92
C CYS A 51 -6.61 12.58 -9.75
N PRO A 52 -5.50 12.12 -10.35
CA PRO A 52 -5.45 10.81 -10.99
C PRO A 52 -5.60 9.70 -9.93
N LEU A 53 -6.38 8.67 -10.24
CA LEU A 53 -6.65 7.58 -9.29
C LEU A 53 -5.53 6.53 -9.25
N PHE A 54 -4.75 6.41 -10.33
CA PHE A 54 -3.79 5.30 -10.52
C PHE A 54 -2.34 5.76 -10.73
N LYS A 55 -2.01 7.02 -10.41
CA LYS A 55 -0.64 7.54 -10.58
C LYS A 55 0.05 7.71 -9.23
N VAL A 56 1.27 7.20 -9.16
CA VAL A 56 2.19 7.51 -8.07
C VAL A 56 2.55 8.99 -8.19
N ALA A 57 2.24 9.78 -7.17
CA ALA A 57 2.53 11.21 -7.16
C ALA A 57 4.03 11.50 -7.06
N MET A 58 4.76 10.68 -6.29
CA MET A 58 6.19 10.83 -6.08
C MET A 58 6.87 9.50 -5.76
N GLN A 59 8.10 9.34 -6.22
CA GLN A 59 8.97 8.23 -5.86
C GLN A 59 10.10 8.73 -4.96
N VAL A 60 10.43 7.92 -3.95
CA VAL A 60 11.53 8.17 -3.02
C VAL A 60 12.36 6.90 -2.87
N ASN A 61 13.62 7.05 -2.51
CA ASN A 61 14.59 5.96 -2.52
C ASN A 61 14.67 5.18 -1.20
N ASP A 62 14.13 5.74 -0.11
CA ASP A 62 14.16 5.11 1.19
C ASP A 62 12.91 5.44 2.03
N ILE A 63 12.66 4.60 3.02
CA ILE A 63 11.47 4.68 3.87
C ILE A 63 11.47 5.88 4.81
N PHE A 64 12.64 6.39 5.21
CA PHE A 64 12.73 7.53 6.13
C PHE A 64 12.42 8.85 5.43
N THR A 65 12.86 8.99 4.18
CA THR A 65 12.43 10.08 3.29
C THR A 65 10.92 10.03 3.09
N LEU A 66 10.35 8.85 2.76
CA LEU A 66 8.90 8.67 2.62
C LEU A 66 8.14 9.11 3.87
N LEU A 67 8.60 8.67 5.05
CA LEU A 67 7.99 9.01 6.34
C LEU A 67 8.04 10.51 6.63
N SER A 68 9.17 11.16 6.33
CA SER A 68 9.34 12.60 6.55
C SER A 68 8.38 13.41 5.68
N MET A 69 8.18 12.98 4.42
CA MET A 69 7.23 13.61 3.50
C MET A 69 5.78 13.43 3.93
N VAL A 70 5.41 12.24 4.41
CA VAL A 70 4.06 12.01 4.97
C VAL A 70 3.86 12.85 6.23
N SER A 71 4.86 12.92 7.11
CA SER A 71 4.82 13.71 8.34
C SER A 71 4.71 15.22 8.08
N SER A 72 5.24 15.73 6.96
CA SER A 72 5.09 17.13 6.55
C SER A 72 3.84 17.42 5.73
N GLY A 73 2.97 16.42 5.52
CA GLY A 73 1.67 16.59 4.87
C GLY A 73 1.69 16.48 3.35
N VAL A 74 2.75 15.94 2.73
CA VAL A 74 2.84 15.81 1.27
C VAL A 74 1.82 14.79 0.71
N GLY A 75 1.44 13.79 1.50
CA GLY A 75 0.43 12.82 1.08
C GLY A 75 0.35 11.59 1.97
N TYR A 76 -0.11 10.49 1.40
CA TYR A 76 -0.27 9.19 2.05
C TYR A 76 0.69 8.17 1.44
N ALA A 77 1.09 7.19 2.24
CA ALA A 77 1.94 6.10 1.80
C ALA A 77 1.50 4.75 2.39
N LEU A 78 1.78 3.67 1.66
CA LEU A 78 1.72 2.32 2.20
C LEU A 78 3.06 2.01 2.86
N LEU A 79 2.99 1.65 4.14
CA LEU A 79 4.16 1.37 4.96
C LEU A 79 3.99 0.01 5.64
N PRO A 80 5.06 -0.79 5.77
CA PRO A 80 5.03 -1.97 6.61
C PRO A 80 4.63 -1.66 8.06
N GLY A 81 3.93 -2.57 8.75
CA GLY A 81 3.50 -2.30 10.14
C GLY A 81 4.65 -2.08 11.13
N ARG A 82 5.82 -2.67 10.88
CA ARG A 82 7.00 -2.63 11.77
C ARG A 82 7.55 -1.24 12.04
N ILE A 83 7.24 -0.23 11.21
CA ILE A 83 7.72 1.14 11.43
C ILE A 83 6.94 1.86 12.53
N ALA A 84 5.79 1.32 12.96
CA ALA A 84 5.02 1.84 14.09
C ALA A 84 5.88 1.97 15.35
N ALA A 85 6.74 0.98 15.62
CA ALA A 85 7.63 0.97 16.77
C ALA A 85 8.79 1.98 16.70
N VAL A 86 9.07 2.54 15.51
CA VAL A 86 10.22 3.43 15.27
C VAL A 86 9.77 4.90 15.21
N TYR A 87 8.53 5.17 14.80
CA TYR A 87 8.02 6.53 14.58
C TYR A 87 6.75 6.77 15.38
N GLU A 88 6.90 6.92 16.69
CA GLU A 88 5.80 7.33 17.55
C GLU A 88 5.52 8.83 17.35
N ASN A 89 4.24 9.17 17.21
CA ASN A 89 3.67 10.53 17.27
C ASN A 89 3.91 11.49 16.08
N ARG A 90 4.51 11.06 14.96
CA ARG A 90 4.65 11.91 13.76
C ARG A 90 3.70 11.57 12.61
N VAL A 91 3.26 10.31 12.54
CA VAL A 91 2.36 9.84 11.47
C VAL A 91 1.24 9.00 12.07
N LYS A 92 0.05 9.11 11.50
CA LYS A 92 -1.10 8.27 11.87
C LYS A 92 -1.11 7.03 11.00
N LEU A 93 -0.91 5.86 11.61
CA LEU A 93 -1.03 4.59 10.92
C LEU A 93 -2.49 4.12 10.91
N ILE A 94 -3.00 3.80 9.73
CA ILE A 94 -4.34 3.25 9.54
C ILE A 94 -4.16 1.82 9.01
N PRO A 95 -4.58 0.78 9.76
CA PRO A 95 -4.41 -0.59 9.31
C PRO A 95 -5.28 -0.87 8.08
N LEU A 96 -4.70 -1.56 7.10
CA LEU A 96 -5.46 -2.06 5.95
C LEU A 96 -6.46 -3.14 6.38
N GLN A 97 -7.55 -3.26 5.62
CA GLN A 97 -8.49 -4.36 5.78
C GLN A 97 -7.77 -5.71 5.64
N PRO A 98 -8.19 -6.77 6.36
CA PRO A 98 -7.48 -8.06 6.39
C PRO A 98 -7.12 -8.61 5.00
N ARG A 99 -8.03 -8.53 4.03
CA ARG A 99 -7.82 -8.99 2.64
C ARG A 99 -6.71 -8.28 1.86
N TYR A 100 -6.25 -7.12 2.33
CA TYR A 100 -5.16 -6.34 1.71
C TYR A 100 -3.88 -6.36 2.52
N ARG A 101 -3.83 -7.12 3.63
CA ARG A 101 -2.60 -7.23 4.42
C ARG A 101 -1.60 -8.10 3.68
N LEU A 102 -0.40 -7.55 3.48
CA LEU A 102 0.75 -8.27 2.95
C LEU A 102 1.68 -8.65 4.10
N GLN A 103 2.02 -9.93 4.20
CA GLN A 103 3.09 -10.38 5.07
C GLN A 103 4.41 -10.36 4.28
N GLN A 104 5.41 -9.68 4.83
CA GLN A 104 6.76 -9.66 4.28
C GLN A 104 7.64 -10.61 5.08
N GLN A 105 8.36 -11.49 4.39
CA GLN A 105 9.40 -12.32 4.99
C GLN A 105 10.73 -11.57 4.92
N ILE A 106 11.39 -11.38 6.07
CA ILE A 106 12.72 -10.77 6.15
C ILE A 106 13.71 -11.89 6.46
N GLY A 107 14.75 -11.99 5.63
CA GLY A 107 15.79 -13.00 5.76
C GLY A 107 17.17 -12.38 5.95
N VAL A 108 18.05 -13.11 6.63
CA VAL A 108 19.47 -12.76 6.72
C VAL A 108 20.19 -13.48 5.58
N VAL A 109 20.92 -12.72 4.75
CA VAL A 109 21.69 -13.26 3.61
C VAL A 109 23.16 -13.02 3.85
N PHE A 110 23.96 -14.07 3.72
CA PHE A 110 25.41 -14.03 3.89
C PHE A 110 26.08 -15.05 2.95
N LEU A 111 27.37 -14.87 2.69
CA LEU A 111 28.15 -15.78 1.85
C LEU A 111 28.23 -17.16 2.50
N LYS A 112 27.98 -18.24 1.74
CA LYS A 112 28.06 -19.63 2.24
C LYS A 112 29.42 -19.93 2.89
N ALA A 113 30.51 -19.39 2.36
CA ALA A 113 31.85 -19.55 2.93
C ALA A 113 31.97 -19.02 4.38
N LYS A 114 31.07 -18.13 4.81
CA LYS A 114 31.03 -17.57 6.17
C LYS A 114 30.00 -18.26 7.07
N GLU A 115 29.39 -19.37 6.67
CA GLU A 115 28.34 -20.03 7.47
C GLU A 115 28.79 -20.48 8.88
N ARG A 116 30.11 -20.68 9.09
CA ARG A 116 30.69 -21.06 10.37
C ARG A 116 31.30 -19.87 11.14
N ASP A 117 31.17 -18.66 10.62
CA ASP A 117 31.67 -17.46 11.30
C ASP A 117 30.91 -17.27 12.62
N PRO A 118 31.59 -17.20 13.78
CA PRO A 118 30.94 -17.08 15.08
C PRO A 118 30.04 -15.84 15.22
N ASN A 119 30.41 -14.72 14.61
CA ASN A 119 29.63 -13.48 14.68
C ASN A 119 28.36 -13.60 13.84
N LEU A 120 28.42 -14.24 12.67
CA LEU A 120 27.22 -14.51 11.87
C LEU A 120 26.29 -15.50 12.56
N LEU A 121 26.83 -16.52 13.22
CA LEU A 121 26.02 -17.47 13.98
C LEU A 121 25.32 -16.79 15.16
N ALA A 122 26.00 -15.89 15.88
CA ALA A 122 25.41 -15.08 16.94
C ALA A 122 24.29 -14.17 16.40
N LEU A 123 24.53 -13.47 15.28
CA LEU A 123 23.52 -12.65 14.61
C LEU A 123 22.29 -13.49 14.20
N LEU A 124 22.51 -14.66 13.61
CA LEU A 124 21.42 -15.57 13.22
C LEU A 124 20.60 -16.04 14.41
N ALA A 125 21.25 -16.34 15.54
CA ALA A 125 20.56 -16.72 16.76
C ALA A 125 19.66 -15.57 17.27
N GLU A 126 20.19 -14.35 17.35
CA GLU A 126 19.42 -13.16 17.74
C GLU A 126 18.25 -12.89 16.78
N CYS A 127 18.48 -12.94 15.47
CA CYS A 127 17.41 -12.76 14.49
C CYS A 127 16.29 -13.80 14.65
N ARG A 128 16.62 -15.07 14.91
CA ARG A 128 15.63 -16.14 15.15
C ARG A 128 14.87 -15.89 16.45
N MET A 129 15.56 -15.50 17.52
CA MET A 129 14.93 -15.16 18.79
C MET A 129 13.97 -13.98 18.66
N TYR A 130 14.36 -12.94 17.92
CA TYR A 130 13.51 -11.79 17.65
C TYR A 130 12.27 -12.16 16.83
N ALA A 131 12.43 -12.96 15.77
CA ALA A 131 11.31 -13.43 14.95
C ALA A 131 10.28 -14.22 15.78
N ASN A 132 10.74 -15.04 16.72
CA ASN A 132 9.86 -15.81 17.62
C ASN A 132 9.16 -14.95 18.67
N ARG A 133 9.67 -13.77 19.02
CA ARG A 133 9.03 -12.83 19.96
C ARG A 133 7.93 -11.99 19.33
N GLN A 134 7.91 -11.86 18.01
CA GLN A 134 6.94 -11.04 17.26
C GLN A 134 5.91 -11.85 16.45
N ALA A 135 6.04 -13.18 16.45
CA ALA A 135 5.05 -14.10 15.90
C ALA A 135 3.94 -14.38 16.92
#